data_AF-A0A0M5IXL0-F1
#
_entry.id   AF-A0A0M5IXL0-F1
#
_cell.length_a   1.000
_cell.length_b   1.000
_cell.length_c   1.000
_cell.angle_alpha   90.00
_cell.angle_beta   90.00
_cell.angle_gamma   90.00
#
_symmetry.space_group_name_H-M   'P 1'
#
loop_
_entity.id
_entity.type
_entity.pdbx_description
1 polymer ?
#
loop_
_entity_poly.entity_id
_entity_poly.type
_entity_poly.pdbx_seq_one_letter_code
_entity_poly.pdbx_strand_id
1 'polypeptide(L)'
;MYFKQSCETDVIYKLVNLECIVNPERVENVSCRIKAINWNKAVAVMDCDLKVPMYKMITRLQLFKKDYSNRYQPFLVNVELNLCDIISKRSFMAYGVIILRILKRFSNVNHACPIAGHLRARDLQIDAKQLPGMPLGIYKFSIFITDQINATQPIEHVGIIHLYFQAMEVVNRTRKT
;
A
#
# COMPACT_ATOMS: atom_id res chain seq x y z
N MET A 1 33.54 13.76 29.55
CA MET A 1 32.78 14.30 28.41
C MET A 1 31.81 13.21 27.96
N TYR A 2 30.58 13.21 28.51
CA TYR A 2 29.57 12.21 28.18
C TYR A 2 28.84 12.67 26.92
N PHE A 3 29.02 11.96 25.81
CA PHE A 3 28.18 12.13 24.63
C PHE A 3 26.76 11.65 24.99
N LYS A 4 25.81 12.59 25.06
CA LYS A 4 24.38 12.27 25.10
C LYS A 4 24.05 11.48 23.85
N GLN A 5 23.65 10.23 24.05
CA GLN A 5 23.03 9.41 23.02
C GLN A 5 21.83 10.18 22.46
N SER A 6 21.86 10.41 21.14
CA SER A 6 20.76 11.03 20.41
C SER A 6 19.47 10.28 20.72
N CYS A 7 18.39 11.02 20.97
CA CYS A 7 17.05 10.49 21.14
C CYS A 7 16.60 9.93 19.79
N GLU A 8 16.98 8.69 19.47
CA GLU A 8 16.48 7.98 18.30
C GLU A 8 15.06 7.53 18.66
N THR A 9 14.08 8.40 18.40
CA THR A 9 12.68 8.04 18.58
C THR A 9 12.31 7.07 17.46
N ASP A 10 11.92 5.86 17.84
CA ASP A 10 11.43 4.86 16.89
C ASP A 10 10.20 5.42 16.16
N VAL A 11 10.37 5.78 14.89
CA VAL A 11 9.27 6.23 14.04
C VAL A 11 8.46 5.01 13.63
N ILE A 12 7.17 5.04 13.92
CA ILE A 12 6.19 4.02 13.53
C ILE A 12 5.23 4.59 12.48
N TYR A 13 4.73 3.69 11.63
CA TYR A 13 3.75 4.02 10.61
C TYR A 13 2.41 3.38 10.97
N LYS A 14 1.43 4.23 11.33
CA LYS A 14 0.08 3.78 11.68
C LYS A 14 -0.91 4.11 10.58
N LEU A 15 -1.66 3.13 10.10
CA LEU A 15 -2.76 3.36 9.16
C LEU A 15 -3.88 4.15 9.84
N VAL A 16 -4.38 5.17 9.15
CA VAL A 16 -5.44 6.07 9.65
C VAL A 16 -6.70 6.04 8.81
N ASN A 17 -6.58 5.85 7.49
CA ASN A 17 -7.73 5.71 6.59
C ASN A 17 -7.38 4.83 5.39
N LEU A 18 -8.39 4.21 4.79
CA LEU A 18 -8.28 3.36 3.61
C LEU A 18 -9.50 3.59 2.73
N GLU A 19 -9.27 3.96 1.48
CA GLU A 19 -10.32 4.15 0.47
C GLU A 19 -10.02 3.27 -0.75
N CYS A 20 -11.05 2.61 -1.27
CA CYS A 20 -10.97 1.81 -2.48
C CYS A 20 -12.01 2.31 -3.46
N ILE A 21 -11.55 2.77 -4.63
CA ILE A 21 -12.38 3.29 -5.71
C ILE A 21 -12.21 2.30 -6.86
N VAL A 22 -13.24 1.52 -7.18
CA VAL A 22 -13.14 0.47 -8.19
C VAL A 22 -14.03 0.76 -9.38
N ASN A 23 -13.68 0.21 -10.54
CA ASN A 23 -14.56 0.14 -11.68
C ASN A 23 -15.54 -1.04 -11.49
N PRO A 24 -16.86 -0.80 -11.36
CA PRO A 24 -17.85 -1.84 -11.14
C PRO A 24 -18.01 -2.81 -12.32
N GLU A 25 -17.53 -2.45 -13.51
CA GLU A 25 -17.50 -3.37 -14.67
C GLU A 25 -16.39 -4.41 -14.54
N ARG A 26 -15.35 -4.11 -13.75
CA ARG A 26 -14.16 -4.95 -13.58
C ARG A 26 -14.16 -5.71 -12.26
N VAL A 27 -14.72 -5.12 -11.20
CA VAL A 27 -14.62 -5.61 -9.83
C VAL A 27 -15.97 -5.50 -9.12
N GLU A 28 -16.34 -6.50 -8.33
CA GLU A 28 -17.50 -6.49 -7.44
C GLU A 28 -17.16 -6.93 -6.02
N ASN A 29 -18.16 -6.91 -5.14
CA ASN A 29 -18.07 -7.34 -3.73
C ASN A 29 -16.90 -6.70 -2.97
N VAL A 30 -16.68 -5.41 -3.21
CA VAL A 30 -15.54 -4.68 -2.64
C VAL A 30 -15.79 -4.32 -1.18
N SER A 31 -14.88 -4.76 -0.32
CA SER A 31 -14.81 -4.37 1.08
C SER A 31 -13.42 -3.85 1.40
N CYS A 32 -13.32 -2.61 1.85
CA CYS A 32 -12.08 -2.01 2.31
C CYS A 32 -12.29 -1.38 3.68
N ARG A 33 -11.56 -1.87 4.68
CA ARG A 33 -11.70 -1.42 6.07
C ARG A 33 -10.37 -1.44 6.80
N ILE A 34 -10.26 -0.59 7.81
CA ILE A 34 -9.15 -0.62 8.76
C ILE A 34 -9.63 -1.26 10.07
N LYS A 35 -8.75 -2.08 10.64
CA LYS A 35 -8.89 -2.61 11.99
C LYS A 35 -7.82 -1.99 12.88
N ALA A 36 -8.24 -1.16 13.82
CA ALA A 36 -7.35 -0.68 14.88
C ALA A 36 -6.98 -1.85 15.80
N ILE A 37 -5.68 -2.04 16.03
CA ILE A 37 -5.17 -3.10 16.92
C ILE A 37 -4.76 -2.49 18.26
N ASN A 38 -3.99 -1.40 18.22
CA ASN A 38 -3.61 -0.63 19.40
C ASN A 38 -3.27 0.83 19.01
N TRP A 39 -2.78 1.62 19.97
CA TRP A 39 -2.43 3.03 19.74
C TRP A 39 -1.36 3.24 18.67
N ASN A 40 -0.48 2.25 18.49
CA ASN A 40 0.69 2.29 17.61
C ASN A 40 0.50 1.47 16.32
N LYS A 41 -0.62 0.75 16.18
CA LYS A 41 -0.82 -0.23 15.12
C LYS A 41 -2.28 -0.30 14.67
N ALA A 42 -2.46 -0.18 13.37
CA ALA A 42 -3.70 -0.48 12.67
C ALA A 42 -3.37 -1.29 11.42
N VAL A 43 -4.29 -2.15 11.01
CA VAL A 43 -4.12 -3.01 9.84
C VAL A 43 -5.23 -2.79 8.83
N ALA A 44 -4.89 -2.82 7.55
CA ALA A 44 -5.83 -2.75 6.45
C ALA A 44 -6.32 -4.15 6.08
N VAL A 45 -7.61 -4.22 5.76
CA VAL A 45 -8.32 -5.42 5.37
C VAL A 45 -9.12 -5.10 4.11
N MET A 46 -8.76 -5.75 3.02
CA MET A 46 -9.34 -5.55 1.69
C MET A 46 -9.81 -6.89 1.13
N ASP A 47 -10.91 -6.84 0.39
CA ASP A 47 -11.59 -7.99 -0.16
C ASP A 47 -12.35 -7.56 -1.42
N CYS A 48 -12.22 -8.28 -2.52
CA CYS A 48 -12.94 -8.00 -3.76
C CYS A 48 -12.98 -9.20 -4.69
N ASP A 49 -13.95 -9.23 -5.60
CA ASP A 49 -14.08 -10.24 -6.65
C ASP A 49 -13.81 -9.63 -8.03
N LEU A 50 -12.92 -10.25 -8.80
CA LEU A 50 -12.67 -9.85 -10.18
C LEU A 50 -13.74 -10.45 -11.11
N LYS A 51 -14.49 -9.58 -11.81
CA LYS A 51 -15.42 -10.00 -12.87
C LYS A 51 -14.69 -10.50 -14.10
N VAL A 52 -13.58 -9.83 -14.43
CA VAL A 52 -12.74 -10.13 -15.59
C VAL A 52 -11.30 -10.36 -15.11
N PRO A 53 -10.67 -11.48 -15.50
CA PRO A 53 -9.27 -11.74 -15.16
C PRO A 53 -8.34 -10.63 -15.62
N MET A 54 -7.33 -10.35 -14.80
CA MET A 54 -6.29 -9.35 -15.12
C MET A 54 -5.09 -10.04 -15.77
N TYR A 55 -4.79 -9.68 -17.00
CA TYR A 55 -3.73 -10.31 -17.80
C TYR A 55 -2.41 -9.55 -17.71
N LYS A 56 -2.48 -8.22 -17.71
CA LYS A 56 -1.32 -7.34 -17.61
C LYS A 56 -1.64 -6.17 -16.69
N MET A 57 -1.45 -6.43 -15.40
CA MET A 57 -1.67 -5.48 -14.33
C MET A 57 -0.54 -4.44 -14.29
N ILE A 58 -0.84 -3.24 -14.77
CA ILE A 58 0.06 -2.08 -14.65
C ILE A 58 -0.38 -1.31 -13.41
N THR A 59 0.58 -1.01 -12.54
CA THR A 59 0.30 -0.34 -11.28
C THR A 59 1.20 0.86 -11.11
N ARG A 60 0.57 2.02 -10.90
CA ARG A 60 1.26 3.27 -10.61
C ARG A 60 1.17 3.57 -9.12
N LEU A 61 2.31 3.74 -8.48
CA LEU A 61 2.46 4.02 -7.06
C LEU A 61 2.86 5.46 -6.87
N GLN A 62 2.09 6.20 -6.07
CA GLN A 62 2.37 7.58 -5.74
C GLN A 62 2.29 7.79 -4.24
N LEU A 63 3.34 8.36 -3.66
CA LEU A 63 3.35 8.76 -2.26
C LEU A 63 3.22 10.28 -2.17
N PHE A 64 2.41 10.73 -1.22
CA PHE A 64 2.16 12.13 -0.94
C PHE A 64 2.34 12.41 0.54
N LYS A 65 2.86 13.60 0.87
CA LYS A 65 2.94 14.12 2.23
C LYS A 65 1.95 15.26 2.38
N LYS A 66 1.23 15.30 3.51
CA LYS A 66 0.36 16.42 3.87
C LYS A 66 1.20 17.62 4.31
N ASP A 67 1.01 18.76 3.68
CA ASP A 67 1.64 20.04 4.02
C ASP A 67 0.91 20.77 5.16
N TYR A 68 1.49 21.86 5.65
CA TYR A 68 0.88 22.72 6.68
C TYR A 68 -0.42 23.40 6.23
N SER A 69 -0.64 23.51 4.91
CA SER A 69 -1.88 24.01 4.30
C SER A 69 -2.94 22.91 4.13
N ASN A 70 -2.76 21.74 4.77
CA ASN A 70 -3.62 20.57 4.69
C ASN A 70 -3.77 19.96 3.28
N ARG A 71 -2.86 20.23 2.35
CA ARG A 71 -2.86 19.66 0.99
C ARG A 71 -1.83 18.55 0.87
N TYR A 72 -2.13 17.55 0.05
CA TYR A 72 -1.21 16.45 -0.24
C TYR A 72 -0.29 16.82 -1.40
N GLN A 73 1.01 16.90 -1.13
CA GLN A 73 2.05 17.19 -2.11
C GLN A 73 2.79 15.89 -2.49
N PRO A 74 3.15 15.67 -3.77
CA PRO A 74 3.95 14.52 -4.19
C PRO A 74 5.24 14.39 -3.36
N PHE A 75 5.59 13.17 -2.96
CA PHE A 75 6.70 12.90 -2.05
C PHE A 75 7.44 11.60 -2.42
N LEU A 76 8.68 11.72 -2.90
CA LEU A 76 9.66 10.65 -3.17
C LEU A 76 9.29 9.53 -4.16
N VAL A 77 8.03 9.07 -4.21
CA VAL A 77 7.61 7.89 -4.98
C VAL A 77 6.58 8.30 -6.01
N ASN A 78 6.91 8.09 -7.29
CA ASN A 78 6.00 8.14 -8.44
C ASN A 78 6.55 7.16 -9.47
N VAL A 79 6.17 5.88 -9.34
CA VAL A 79 6.70 4.79 -10.17
C VAL A 79 5.57 4.01 -10.79
N GLU A 80 5.77 3.52 -12.01
CA GLU A 80 4.84 2.64 -12.70
C GLU A 80 5.51 1.28 -12.92
N LEU A 81 4.80 0.21 -12.61
CA LEU A 81 5.33 -1.15 -12.56
C LEU A 81 4.33 -2.12 -13.18
N ASN A 82 4.82 -3.09 -13.96
CA ASN A 82 4.01 -4.25 -14.36
C ASN A 82 4.05 -5.31 -13.25
N LEU A 83 2.97 -5.43 -12.48
CA LEU A 83 2.92 -6.38 -11.36
C LEU A 83 2.99 -7.84 -11.81
N CYS A 84 2.52 -8.18 -13.02
CA CYS A 84 2.63 -9.53 -13.56
C CYS A 84 4.10 -9.95 -13.77
N ASP A 85 4.95 -9.03 -14.26
CA ASP A 85 6.39 -9.27 -14.44
C ASP A 85 7.11 -9.37 -13.09
N ILE A 86 6.68 -8.56 -12.12
CA ILE A 86 7.21 -8.61 -10.75
C ILE A 86 6.84 -9.94 -10.08
N ILE A 87 5.58 -10.38 -10.13
CA ILE A 87 5.11 -11.65 -9.53
C ILE A 87 5.84 -12.86 -10.15
N SER A 88 6.03 -12.85 -11.47
CA SER A 88 6.78 -13.88 -12.19
C SER A 88 8.30 -13.78 -12.03
N LYS A 89 8.81 -12.82 -11.22
CA LYS A 89 10.23 -12.53 -11.02
C LYS A 89 11.01 -12.24 -12.31
N ARG A 90 10.31 -11.76 -13.35
CA ARG A 90 10.90 -11.37 -14.64
C ARG A 90 11.53 -9.98 -14.60
N SER A 91 11.20 -9.18 -13.59
CA SER A 91 11.75 -7.83 -13.39
C SER A 91 12.24 -7.65 -11.94
N PHE A 92 13.48 -7.16 -11.81
CA PHE A 92 14.14 -6.90 -10.53
C PHE A 92 14.24 -5.39 -10.28
N MET A 93 13.12 -4.78 -9.88
CA MET A 93 13.09 -3.41 -9.38
C MET A 93 13.07 -3.42 -7.85
N ALA A 94 13.78 -2.49 -7.20
CA ALA A 94 13.84 -2.42 -5.74
C ALA A 94 12.44 -2.36 -5.09
N TYR A 95 11.55 -1.53 -5.65
CA TYR A 95 10.14 -1.46 -5.25
C TYR A 95 9.38 -2.76 -5.53
N GLY A 96 9.70 -3.46 -6.63
CA GLY A 96 9.12 -4.75 -6.97
C GLY A 96 9.36 -5.83 -5.93
N VAL A 97 10.58 -5.89 -5.36
CA VAL A 97 10.90 -6.84 -4.28
C VAL A 97 10.09 -6.56 -3.01
N ILE A 98 9.88 -5.29 -2.66
CA ILE A 98 9.04 -4.89 -1.53
C ILE A 98 7.59 -5.31 -1.76
N ILE A 99 7.05 -5.01 -2.95
CA ILE A 99 5.68 -5.37 -3.33
C ILE A 99 5.48 -6.89 -3.29
N LEU A 100 6.43 -7.67 -3.83
CA LEU A 100 6.38 -9.14 -3.76
C LEU A 100 6.28 -9.66 -2.33
N ARG A 101 7.07 -9.10 -1.40
CA ARG A 101 7.02 -9.50 0.01
C ARG A 101 5.68 -9.16 0.63
N ILE A 102 5.12 -7.99 0.32
CA ILE A 102 3.82 -7.55 0.81
C ILE A 102 2.71 -8.45 0.26
N LEU A 103 2.66 -8.67 -1.05
CA LEU A 103 1.64 -9.51 -1.70
C LEU A 103 1.66 -10.94 -1.16
N LYS A 104 2.84 -11.56 -1.05
CA LYS A 104 2.96 -12.93 -0.52
C LYS A 104 2.57 -13.06 0.94
N ARG A 105 2.77 -12.01 1.73
CA ARG A 105 2.50 -12.04 3.17
C ARG A 105 1.05 -11.75 3.51
N PHE A 106 0.44 -10.80 2.80
CA PHE A 106 -0.86 -10.25 3.18
C PHE A 106 -1.97 -10.60 2.20
N SER A 107 -1.65 -11.08 0.99
CA SER A 107 -2.64 -11.39 -0.05
C SER A 107 -2.59 -12.85 -0.49
N ASN A 108 -3.65 -13.30 -1.19
CA ASN A 108 -3.74 -14.61 -1.82
C ASN A 108 -3.21 -14.63 -3.27
N VAL A 109 -2.68 -13.52 -3.79
CA VAL A 109 -2.06 -13.46 -5.12
C VAL A 109 -0.70 -14.17 -5.09
N ASN A 110 -0.69 -15.46 -5.43
CA ASN A 110 0.48 -16.33 -5.36
C ASN A 110 1.00 -16.82 -6.73
N HIS A 111 0.24 -16.63 -7.80
CA HIS A 111 0.59 -17.09 -9.14
C HIS A 111 0.83 -15.92 -10.09
N ALA A 112 1.58 -16.19 -11.16
CA ALA A 112 1.72 -15.25 -12.27
C ALA A 112 0.37 -15.00 -12.96
N CYS A 113 0.22 -13.86 -13.61
CA CYS A 113 -1.00 -13.52 -14.34
C CYS A 113 -1.36 -14.59 -15.40
N PRO A 114 -2.66 -14.82 -15.69
CA PRO A 114 -3.79 -13.97 -15.32
C PRO A 114 -4.29 -14.14 -13.88
N ILE A 115 -4.58 -13.03 -13.20
CA ILE A 115 -5.18 -13.01 -11.85
C ILE A 115 -6.69 -13.03 -11.97
N ALA A 116 -7.36 -13.97 -11.33
CA ALA A 116 -8.80 -14.16 -11.44
C ALA A 116 -9.43 -14.57 -10.09
N GLY A 117 -10.75 -14.37 -10.00
CA GLY A 117 -11.55 -14.76 -8.85
C GLY A 117 -11.43 -13.80 -7.67
N HIS A 118 -11.58 -14.38 -6.47
CA HIS A 118 -11.61 -13.64 -5.22
C HIS A 118 -10.22 -13.20 -4.77
N LEU A 119 -10.03 -11.90 -4.59
CA LEU A 119 -8.82 -11.30 -4.07
C LEU A 119 -9.04 -10.84 -2.64
N ARG A 120 -8.17 -11.30 -1.75
CA ARG A 120 -8.15 -10.85 -0.36
C ARG A 120 -6.78 -10.31 0.01
N ALA A 121 -6.76 -9.24 0.79
CA ALA A 121 -5.60 -8.77 1.51
C ALA A 121 -5.95 -8.56 2.98
N ARG A 122 -5.37 -9.37 3.88
CA ARG A 122 -5.65 -9.31 5.33
C ARG A 122 -4.42 -8.84 6.07
N ASP A 123 -4.65 -8.10 7.15
CA ASP A 123 -3.62 -7.66 8.11
C ASP A 123 -2.48 -6.83 7.51
N LEU A 124 -2.74 -6.11 6.42
CA LEU A 124 -1.76 -5.25 5.77
C LEU A 124 -1.32 -4.14 6.74
N GLN A 125 -0.03 -4.07 7.01
CA GLN A 125 0.59 -3.06 7.88
C GLN A 125 1.82 -2.47 7.19
N ILE A 126 2.14 -1.23 7.54
CA ILE A 126 3.35 -0.57 7.07
C ILE A 126 4.43 -0.77 8.15
N ASP A 127 5.43 -1.59 7.84
CA ASP A 127 6.56 -1.82 8.74
C ASP A 127 7.63 -0.76 8.49
N ALA A 128 8.09 -0.11 9.56
CA ALA A 128 9.15 0.89 9.47
C ALA A 128 10.43 0.35 8.85
N LYS A 129 10.70 -0.96 8.99
CA LYS A 129 11.87 -1.63 8.41
C LYS A 129 11.84 -1.74 6.88
N GLN A 130 10.68 -1.53 6.25
CA GLN A 130 10.50 -1.70 4.81
C GLN A 130 10.62 -0.38 4.03
N LEU A 131 10.66 0.75 4.74
CA LEU A 131 10.68 2.08 4.17
C LEU A 131 11.91 2.85 4.68
N PRO A 132 12.47 3.79 3.89
CA PRO A 132 13.41 4.75 4.44
C PRO A 132 12.73 5.55 5.58
N GLY A 133 13.50 6.02 6.57
CA GLY A 133 12.97 6.82 7.67
C GLY A 133 12.31 8.11 7.16
N MET A 134 10.98 8.11 7.10
CA MET A 134 10.21 9.25 6.65
C MET A 134 10.06 10.25 7.80
N PRO A 135 10.04 11.56 7.52
CA PRO A 135 9.79 12.55 8.56
C PRO A 135 8.39 12.37 9.16
N LEU A 136 8.20 12.85 10.39
CA LEU A 136 6.89 12.82 11.03
C LEU A 136 5.85 13.57 10.19
N GLY A 137 4.62 13.07 10.20
CA GLY A 137 3.51 13.68 9.45
C GLY A 137 2.47 12.68 8.96
N ILE A 138 1.54 13.19 8.15
CA ILE A 138 0.47 12.42 7.56
C ILE A 138 0.78 12.22 6.08
N TYR A 139 0.60 11.00 5.62
CA TYR A 139 0.93 10.57 4.27
C TYR A 139 -0.29 9.92 3.61
N LYS A 140 -0.34 10.04 2.28
CA LYS A 140 -1.28 9.34 1.41
C LYS A 140 -0.48 8.54 0.40
N PHE A 141 -0.71 7.24 0.32
CA PHE A 141 -0.16 6.36 -0.69
C PHE A 141 -1.27 5.93 -1.64
N SER A 142 -1.15 6.32 -2.91
CA SER A 142 -2.12 6.03 -3.96
C SER A 142 -1.57 4.94 -4.87
N ILE A 143 -2.37 3.89 -5.04
CA ILE A 143 -2.08 2.75 -5.89
C ILE A 143 -3.14 2.77 -7.00
N PHE A 144 -2.73 3.13 -8.21
CA PHE A 144 -3.61 3.09 -9.39
C PHE A 144 -3.39 1.79 -10.11
N ILE A 145 -4.46 1.06 -10.38
CA ILE A 145 -4.43 -0.27 -10.97
C ILE A 145 -5.14 -0.20 -12.31
N THR A 146 -4.41 -0.54 -13.36
CA THR A 146 -4.93 -0.68 -14.71
C THR A 146 -4.61 -2.07 -15.25
N ASP A 147 -5.41 -2.53 -16.20
CA ASP A 147 -5.24 -3.82 -16.85
C ASP A 147 -5.25 -3.66 -18.36
N GLN A 148 -4.41 -4.44 -19.03
CA GLN A 148 -4.44 -4.59 -20.48
C GLN A 148 -4.72 -6.06 -20.80
N ILE A 149 -5.96 -6.34 -21.22
CA ILE A 149 -6.40 -7.70 -21.52
C ILE A 149 -5.57 -8.29 -22.67
N ASN A 150 -5.42 -7.53 -23.76
CA ASN A 150 -4.69 -7.92 -24.96
C ASN A 150 -3.90 -6.73 -25.55
N ALA A 151 -2.87 -7.03 -26.36
CA ALA A 151 -2.04 -6.01 -26.99
C ALA A 151 -2.83 -5.07 -27.94
N THR A 152 -3.98 -5.52 -28.45
CA THR A 152 -4.87 -4.75 -29.33
C THR A 152 -5.92 -3.93 -28.58
N GLN A 153 -6.16 -4.21 -27.30
CA GLN A 153 -7.14 -3.50 -26.49
C GLN A 153 -6.48 -2.37 -25.69
N PRO A 154 -7.23 -1.29 -25.42
CA PRO A 154 -6.74 -0.19 -24.60
C PRO A 154 -6.50 -0.64 -23.16
N ILE A 155 -5.65 0.10 -22.46
CA ILE A 155 -5.44 -0.07 -21.02
C ILE A 155 -6.69 0.45 -20.30
N GLU A 156 -7.35 -0.43 -19.55
CA GLU A 156 -8.57 -0.11 -18.81
C GLU A 156 -8.26 0.17 -17.34
N HIS A 157 -9.01 1.09 -16.76
CA HIS A 157 -8.96 1.38 -15.34
C HIS A 157 -9.73 0.32 -14.54
N VAL A 158 -9.05 -0.32 -13.58
CA VAL A 158 -9.64 -1.34 -12.70
C VAL A 158 -9.99 -0.74 -11.36
N GLY A 159 -9.09 0.03 -10.76
CA GLY A 159 -9.35 0.67 -9.47
C GLY A 159 -8.18 1.46 -8.91
N ILE A 160 -8.45 2.17 -7.83
CA ILE A 160 -7.52 3.00 -7.08
C ILE A 160 -7.65 2.65 -5.61
N ILE A 161 -6.53 2.45 -4.94
CA ILE A 161 -6.48 2.28 -3.50
C ILE A 161 -5.72 3.47 -2.91
N HIS A 162 -6.35 4.18 -1.98
CA HIS A 162 -5.72 5.22 -1.18
C HIS A 162 -5.51 4.73 0.25
N LEU A 163 -4.26 4.59 0.64
CA LEU A 163 -3.82 4.26 1.99
C LEU A 163 -3.33 5.53 2.67
N TYR A 164 -3.94 5.90 3.78
CA TYR A 164 -3.51 7.02 4.58
C TYR A 164 -2.81 6.50 5.83
N PHE A 165 -1.62 7.02 6.12
CA PHE A 165 -0.87 6.62 7.30
C PHE A 165 -0.17 7.81 7.95
N GLN A 166 0.09 7.67 9.24
CA GLN A 166 0.78 8.66 10.04
C GLN A 166 2.15 8.11 10.44
N ALA A 167 3.19 8.87 10.13
CA ALA A 167 4.51 8.71 10.72
C ALA A 167 4.52 9.44 12.07
N MET A 168 4.61 8.67 13.15
CA MET A 168 4.54 9.16 14.52
C MET A 168 5.54 8.44 15.41
N GLU A 169 5.84 9.00 16.57
CA GLU A 169 6.63 8.32 17.59
C GLU A 169 5.77 7.28 18.34
N VAL A 170 6.43 6.29 18.92
CA VAL A 170 5.77 5.27 19.75
C VAL A 170 5.04 5.92 20.92
N VAL A 171 3.73 5.65 21.03
CA VAL A 171 2.95 6.06 22.20
C VAL A 171 3.24 5.10 23.36
N ASN A 172 4.07 5.54 24.31
CA ASN A 172 4.31 4.85 25.56
C ASN A 172 3.24 5.24 26.60
N ARG A 173 2.38 4.29 26.96
CA ARG A 173 1.46 4.46 28.11
C ARG A 173 2.23 4.26 29.40
N THR A 174 3.01 5.24 29.86
CA THR A 174 3.37 5.29 31.28
C THR A 174 2.11 5.68 32.05
N ARG A 175 1.56 4.75 32.84
CA ARG A 175 0.55 5.06 33.85
C ARG A 175 1.18 6.07 34.81
N LYS A 176 0.75 7.33 34.77
CA LYS A 176 0.89 8.23 35.93
C LYS A 176 -0.12 7.73 36.96
N THR A 177 0.32 6.88 37.87
CA THR A 177 -0.27 6.70 39.20
C THR A 177 0.46 7.60 40.16
#